data_AF-A0AA86I4W9-F1
#
_entry.id   AF-A0AA86I4W9-F1
#
_cell.length_a   1.000
_cell.length_b   1.000
_cell.length_c   1.000
_cell.angle_alpha   90.00
_cell.angle_beta   90.00
_cell.angle_gamma   90.00
#
_symmetry.space_group_name_H-M   'P 1'
#
loop_
_entity.id
_entity.type
_entity.pdbx_description
1 polymer ?
#
loop_
_entity_poly.entity_id
_entity_poly.type
_entity_poly.pdbx_seq_one_letter_code
_entity_poly.pdbx_strand_id
1 'polypeptide(L)'
;MLPETIQQKVDQYRGFYISLKNELKWKVTDHKQFMAIASMYAVKGKSLQLQPYIELSDYIKNQVGMFSTLKSSQRFTIAAMLDTRYENPKETFHEFLDVYDQLVHGGFTRGAFTYIAASAMLSNESSRSHKEMVRRSVEIYQGMKKKHLFLTSSGDVPLAVLLAETSEFTDDLMHEIEHFYTTLAQHGLKKGNDLQFLSHILAIDKNLHTDTLIERCVSVKEACESTGMKVKAMHYPVIGLLALFEKPETEIEIIHEVVKQLNADKLFKWQKDINVMLAVNLVISEKLKDSRLVETGIYTTIETIIQAQQAAMLAVIASTSAVATTTTI
;
A
#
# COMPACT_ATOMS: atom_id res chain seq x y z
N MET A 1 2.56 -6.21 -27.14
CA MET A 1 1.14 -5.79 -27.00
C MET A 1 0.68 -6.24 -25.62
N LEU A 2 -0.09 -5.41 -24.90
CA LEU A 2 -0.57 -5.78 -23.57
C LEU A 2 -1.65 -6.88 -23.64
N PRO A 3 -1.74 -7.77 -22.65
CA PRO A 3 -2.91 -8.61 -22.46
C PRO A 3 -4.19 -7.76 -22.33
N GLU A 4 -5.31 -8.24 -22.85
CA GLU A 4 -6.57 -7.50 -22.89
C GLU A 4 -7.04 -7.08 -21.49
N THR A 5 -6.92 -7.97 -20.50
CA THR A 5 -7.34 -7.69 -19.12
C THR A 5 -6.50 -6.58 -18.46
N ILE A 6 -5.20 -6.53 -18.75
CA ILE A 6 -4.30 -5.46 -18.29
C ILE A 6 -4.66 -4.13 -18.99
N GLN A 7 -4.94 -4.16 -20.30
CA GLN A 7 -5.36 -2.94 -21.02
C GLN A 7 -6.67 -2.38 -20.45
N GLN A 8 -7.66 -3.25 -20.18
CA GLN A 8 -8.93 -2.84 -19.56
C GLN A 8 -8.70 -2.18 -18.20
N LYS A 9 -7.80 -2.72 -17.37
CA LYS A 9 -7.42 -2.13 -16.08
C LYS A 9 -6.79 -0.74 -16.21
N VAL A 10 -5.92 -0.53 -17.21
CA VAL A 10 -5.32 0.78 -17.51
C VAL A 10 -6.40 1.79 -17.92
N ASP A 11 -7.34 1.37 -18.77
CA ASP A 11 -8.43 2.22 -19.25
C ASP A 11 -9.41 2.58 -18.11
N GLN A 12 -9.74 1.60 -17.26
CA GLN A 12 -10.55 1.82 -16.05
C GLN A 12 -9.88 2.79 -15.09
N TYR A 13 -8.60 2.60 -14.78
CA TYR A 13 -7.84 3.52 -13.94
C TYR A 13 -7.92 4.95 -14.47
N ARG A 14 -7.69 5.13 -15.77
CA ARG A 14 -7.77 6.43 -16.44
C ARG A 14 -9.17 7.03 -16.32
N GLY A 15 -10.21 6.23 -16.58
CA GLY A 15 -11.61 6.65 -16.47
C GLY A 15 -11.98 7.10 -15.05
N PHE A 16 -11.63 6.30 -14.04
CA PHE A 16 -11.87 6.63 -12.64
C PHE A 16 -11.14 7.91 -12.22
N TYR A 17 -9.89 8.10 -12.62
CA TYR A 17 -9.14 9.33 -12.35
C TYR A 17 -9.85 10.57 -12.91
N ILE A 18 -10.31 10.52 -14.17
CA ILE A 18 -11.02 11.64 -14.81
C ILE A 18 -12.31 11.96 -14.05
N SER A 19 -13.10 10.94 -13.74
CA SER A 19 -14.36 11.07 -13.00
C SER A 19 -14.15 11.72 -11.63
N LEU A 20 -13.19 11.22 -10.84
CA LEU A 20 -12.83 11.78 -9.54
C LEU A 20 -12.35 13.22 -9.63
N LYS A 21 -11.45 13.52 -10.58
CA LYS A 21 -10.91 14.86 -10.76
C LYS A 21 -12.00 15.86 -11.12
N ASN A 22 -12.94 15.49 -12.00
CA ASN A 22 -14.01 16.41 -12.42
C ASN A 22 -14.94 16.76 -11.26
N GLU A 23 -15.29 15.77 -10.45
CA GLU A 23 -16.26 15.91 -9.36
C GLU A 23 -15.65 16.51 -8.09
N LEU A 24 -14.41 16.14 -7.76
CA LEU A 24 -13.79 16.44 -6.46
C LEU A 24 -12.66 17.46 -6.51
N LYS A 25 -12.34 18.06 -7.66
CA LYS A 25 -11.27 19.09 -7.78
C LYS A 25 -11.35 20.24 -6.78
N TRP A 26 -12.55 20.55 -6.28
CA TRP A 26 -12.74 21.62 -5.28
C TRP A 26 -12.67 21.12 -3.83
N LYS A 27 -12.76 19.80 -3.62
CA LYS A 27 -12.73 19.15 -2.29
C LYS A 27 -11.37 18.52 -1.97
N VAL A 28 -10.55 18.23 -3.00
CA VAL A 28 -9.25 17.58 -2.89
C VAL A 28 -8.23 18.35 -3.72
N THR A 29 -7.15 18.80 -3.07
CA THR A 29 -6.12 19.65 -3.67
C THR A 29 -4.99 18.85 -4.33
N ASP A 30 -4.65 17.67 -3.82
CA ASP A 30 -3.58 16.83 -4.39
C ASP A 30 -4.14 15.83 -5.41
N HIS A 31 -3.78 16.02 -6.68
CA HIS A 31 -4.15 15.10 -7.76
C HIS A 31 -3.66 13.66 -7.55
N LYS A 32 -2.61 13.44 -6.75
CA LYS A 32 -2.13 12.09 -6.42
C LYS A 32 -3.12 11.33 -5.55
N GLN A 33 -3.95 12.02 -4.79
CA GLN A 33 -5.03 11.36 -4.05
C GLN A 33 -6.06 10.74 -5.01
N PHE A 34 -6.37 11.41 -6.14
CA PHE A 34 -7.21 10.81 -7.18
C PHE A 34 -6.54 9.61 -7.84
N MET A 35 -5.22 9.64 -8.04
CA MET A 35 -4.48 8.50 -8.57
C MET A 35 -4.54 7.31 -7.61
N ALA A 36 -4.35 7.54 -6.31
CA ALA A 36 -4.46 6.50 -5.28
C ALA A 36 -5.87 5.87 -5.28
N ILE A 37 -6.93 6.70 -5.21
CA ILE A 37 -8.31 6.21 -5.22
C ILE A 37 -8.62 5.46 -6.52
N ALA A 38 -8.30 6.03 -7.69
CA ALA A 38 -8.52 5.36 -8.97
C ALA A 38 -7.78 4.02 -9.07
N SER A 39 -6.56 3.96 -8.52
CA SER A 39 -5.77 2.73 -8.44
C SER A 39 -6.47 1.67 -7.60
N MET A 40 -7.07 2.02 -6.46
CA MET A 40 -7.79 1.06 -5.59
C MET A 40 -8.93 0.36 -6.33
N TYR A 41 -9.76 1.13 -7.06
CA TYR A 41 -10.85 0.56 -7.87
C TYR A 41 -10.34 -0.30 -9.03
N ALA A 42 -9.33 0.18 -9.77
CA ALA A 42 -8.78 -0.55 -10.93
C ALA A 42 -8.05 -1.85 -10.51
N VAL A 43 -7.30 -1.82 -9.42
CA VAL A 43 -6.64 -3.00 -8.82
C VAL A 43 -7.70 -4.01 -8.37
N LYS A 44 -8.72 -3.58 -7.63
CA LYS A 44 -9.83 -4.46 -7.20
C LYS A 44 -10.65 -4.99 -8.38
N GLY A 45 -10.72 -4.23 -9.47
CA GLY A 45 -11.65 -4.49 -10.58
C GLY A 45 -13.10 -4.14 -10.22
N LYS A 46 -13.31 -3.24 -9.24
CA LYS A 46 -14.64 -2.75 -8.85
C LYS A 46 -14.97 -1.48 -9.65
N SER A 47 -16.21 -1.35 -10.12
CA SER A 47 -16.69 -0.11 -10.74
C SER A 47 -16.82 1.02 -9.72
N LEU A 48 -16.31 2.21 -10.04
CA LEU A 48 -16.54 3.40 -9.23
C LEU A 48 -17.90 4.05 -9.55
N GLN A 49 -18.84 3.98 -8.60
CA GLN A 49 -20.08 4.74 -8.62
C GLN A 49 -19.90 6.04 -7.84
N LEU A 50 -19.73 7.17 -8.54
CA LEU A 50 -19.34 8.45 -7.92
C LEU A 50 -20.30 8.90 -6.80
N GLN A 51 -21.60 8.85 -7.05
CA GLN A 51 -22.59 9.36 -6.10
C GLN A 51 -22.63 8.55 -4.79
N PRO A 52 -22.78 7.21 -4.82
CA PRO A 52 -22.63 6.39 -3.62
C PRO A 52 -21.29 6.58 -2.89
N TYR A 53 -20.20 6.70 -3.64
CA TYR A 53 -18.86 6.93 -3.08
C TYR A 53 -18.77 8.27 -2.32
N ILE A 54 -19.34 9.34 -2.87
CA ILE A 54 -19.36 10.66 -2.23
C ILE A 54 -20.23 10.62 -0.97
N GLU A 55 -21.40 9.99 -1.05
CA GLU A 55 -22.30 9.82 0.10
C GLU A 55 -21.64 9.03 1.23
N LEU A 56 -20.86 8.00 0.91
CA LEU A 56 -20.06 7.28 1.89
C LEU A 56 -19.00 8.20 2.52
N SER A 57 -18.31 9.00 1.70
CA SER A 57 -17.29 9.94 2.21
C SER A 57 -17.88 11.01 3.14
N ASP A 58 -19.08 11.53 2.84
CA ASP A 58 -19.77 12.52 3.65
C ASP A 58 -20.39 11.87 4.90
N TYR A 59 -20.85 10.62 4.81
CA TYR A 59 -21.25 9.83 5.98
C TYR A 59 -20.07 9.69 6.96
N ILE A 60 -18.89 9.24 6.50
CA ILE A 60 -17.67 9.12 7.33
C ILE A 60 -17.35 10.45 8.02
N LYS A 61 -17.40 11.56 7.28
CA LYS A 61 -17.18 12.91 7.84
C LYS A 61 -18.15 13.20 8.99
N ASN A 62 -19.41 12.81 8.87
CA ASN A 62 -20.44 13.11 9.86
C ASN A 62 -20.40 12.20 11.10
N GLN A 63 -19.82 11.00 10.98
CA GLN A 63 -19.70 10.04 12.08
C GLN A 63 -18.51 10.31 13.02
N VAL A 64 -17.52 11.11 12.61
CA VAL A 64 -16.32 11.35 13.42
C VAL A 64 -16.35 12.68 14.18
N GLY A 65 -15.57 12.79 15.26
CA GLY A 65 -15.38 14.04 16.01
C GLY A 65 -14.66 15.15 15.23
N MET A 66 -14.77 16.40 15.68
CA MET A 66 -14.24 17.59 15.00
C MET A 66 -12.72 17.55 14.74
N PHE A 67 -11.97 16.90 15.63
CA PHE A 67 -10.50 16.80 15.55
C PHE A 67 -10.01 15.61 14.73
N SER A 68 -10.90 14.80 14.16
CA SER A 68 -10.50 13.67 13.32
C SER A 68 -9.96 14.15 11.98
N THR A 69 -8.87 13.52 11.52
CA THR A 69 -8.35 13.74 10.16
C THR A 69 -9.33 13.32 9.06
N LEU A 70 -10.36 12.53 9.39
CA LEU A 70 -11.46 12.19 8.49
C LEU A 70 -12.48 13.33 8.32
N LYS A 71 -12.31 14.47 9.01
CA LYS A 71 -13.05 15.70 8.67
C LYS A 71 -12.56 16.36 7.38
N SER A 72 -11.35 16.05 6.94
CA SER A 72 -10.70 16.64 5.75
C SER A 72 -10.55 15.58 4.64
N SER A 73 -9.49 15.65 3.84
CA SER A 73 -9.33 14.87 2.61
C SER A 73 -9.14 13.37 2.85
N GLN A 74 -8.63 12.93 4.00
CA GLN A 74 -8.36 11.50 4.27
C GLN A 74 -9.62 10.62 4.16
N ARG A 75 -10.81 11.18 4.42
CA ARG A 75 -12.09 10.46 4.29
C ARG A 75 -12.33 9.90 2.89
N PHE A 76 -11.82 10.54 1.84
CA PHE A 76 -12.02 10.08 0.47
C PHE A 76 -11.25 8.78 0.21
N THR A 77 -10.03 8.67 0.75
CA THR A 77 -9.25 7.45 0.66
C THR A 77 -9.85 6.34 1.52
N ILE A 78 -10.32 6.65 2.74
CA ILE A 78 -10.98 5.67 3.61
C ILE A 78 -12.32 5.21 3.01
N ALA A 79 -13.12 6.12 2.43
CA ALA A 79 -14.35 5.74 1.71
C ALA A 79 -14.04 4.79 0.56
N ALA A 80 -12.97 5.03 -0.19
CA ALA A 80 -12.57 4.15 -1.29
C ALA A 80 -12.16 2.78 -0.76
N MET A 81 -11.40 2.73 0.33
CA MET A 81 -10.96 1.49 0.97
C MET A 81 -12.13 0.65 1.46
N LEU A 82 -13.11 1.28 2.10
CA LEU A 82 -14.30 0.58 2.59
C LEU A 82 -15.19 0.14 1.43
N ASP A 83 -15.42 1.01 0.45
CA ASP A 83 -16.23 0.67 -0.71
C ASP A 83 -15.60 -0.48 -1.51
N THR A 84 -14.29 -0.47 -1.75
CA THR A 84 -13.65 -1.55 -2.52
C THR A 84 -13.64 -2.89 -1.80
N ARG A 85 -13.76 -2.92 -0.46
CA ARG A 85 -13.64 -4.15 0.34
C ARG A 85 -14.96 -4.74 0.82
N TYR A 86 -15.95 -3.89 1.11
CA TYR A 86 -17.16 -4.32 1.82
C TYR A 86 -18.43 -3.98 1.05
N GLU A 87 -19.42 -4.88 1.13
CA GLU A 87 -20.74 -4.65 0.55
C GLU A 87 -21.54 -3.59 1.34
N ASN A 88 -21.36 -3.54 2.66
CA ASN A 88 -22.05 -2.62 3.57
C ASN A 88 -21.07 -1.62 4.25
N PRO A 89 -20.38 -0.75 3.48
CA PRO A 89 -19.25 0.03 3.98
C PRO A 89 -19.61 1.02 5.11
N LYS A 90 -20.88 1.46 5.21
CA LYS A 90 -21.34 2.35 6.29
C LYS A 90 -21.46 1.64 7.64
N GLU A 91 -21.84 0.36 7.62
CA GLU A 91 -21.95 -0.47 8.83
C GLU A 91 -20.55 -0.88 9.30
N THR A 92 -19.74 -1.40 8.37
CA THR A 92 -18.35 -1.78 8.62
C THR A 92 -17.50 -0.61 9.13
N PHE A 93 -17.85 0.64 8.79
CA PHE A 93 -17.13 1.81 9.27
C PHE A 93 -17.11 1.94 10.81
N HIS A 94 -18.15 1.48 11.51
CA HIS A 94 -18.20 1.56 12.97
C HIS A 94 -17.25 0.56 13.62
N GLU A 95 -17.24 -0.68 13.13
CA GLU A 95 -16.30 -1.71 13.56
C GLU A 95 -14.85 -1.29 13.25
N PHE A 96 -14.63 -0.73 12.07
CA PHE A 96 -13.36 -0.15 11.67
C PHE A 96 -12.87 0.94 12.63
N LEU A 97 -13.76 1.83 13.09
CA LEU A 97 -13.41 2.87 14.05
C LEU A 97 -13.06 2.29 15.43
N ASP A 98 -13.77 1.25 15.89
CA ASP A 98 -13.45 0.58 17.14
C ASP A 98 -12.04 -0.05 17.09
N VAL A 99 -11.72 -0.79 16.03
CA VAL A 99 -10.38 -1.36 15.83
C VAL A 99 -9.31 -0.25 15.75
N TYR A 100 -9.59 0.84 15.05
CA TYR A 100 -8.69 1.99 15.00
C TYR A 100 -8.43 2.59 16.38
N ASP A 101 -9.46 2.79 17.19
CA ASP A 101 -9.28 3.33 18.53
C ASP A 101 -8.54 2.33 19.44
N GLN A 102 -8.77 1.02 19.31
CA GLN A 102 -7.98 0.01 20.03
C GLN A 102 -6.48 0.11 19.69
N LEU A 103 -6.12 0.27 18.41
CA LEU A 103 -4.74 0.50 17.97
C LEU A 103 -4.14 1.79 18.58
N VAL A 104 -4.92 2.87 18.62
CA VAL A 104 -4.48 4.13 19.23
C VAL A 104 -4.27 3.99 20.73
N HIS A 105 -5.18 3.32 21.44
CA HIS A 105 -5.02 3.04 22.88
C HIS A 105 -3.84 2.11 23.16
N GLY A 106 -3.50 1.22 22.22
CA GLY A 106 -2.29 0.39 22.27
C GLY A 106 -0.98 1.18 22.12
N GLY A 107 -1.03 2.44 21.70
CA GLY A 107 0.13 3.34 21.60
C GLY A 107 0.51 3.77 20.18
N PHE A 108 -0.27 3.40 19.16
CA PHE A 108 -0.06 3.92 17.80
C PHE A 108 -0.57 5.36 17.67
N THR A 109 0.09 6.15 16.81
CA THR A 109 -0.30 7.53 16.59
C THR A 109 -1.59 7.61 15.74
N ARG A 110 -2.38 8.67 15.91
CA ARG A 110 -3.55 8.92 15.06
C ARG A 110 -3.12 9.31 13.64
N GLY A 111 -3.76 8.77 12.61
CA GLY A 111 -3.50 9.14 11.22
C GLY A 111 -3.76 8.06 10.17
N ALA A 112 -3.38 8.36 8.92
CA ALA A 112 -3.65 7.52 7.74
C ALA A 112 -3.13 6.09 7.87
N PHE A 113 -1.92 5.90 8.41
CA PHE A 113 -1.35 4.57 8.55
C PHE A 113 -2.06 3.71 9.59
N THR A 114 -2.53 4.30 10.68
CA THR A 114 -3.30 3.57 11.71
C THR A 114 -4.69 3.20 11.20
N TYR A 115 -5.29 4.01 10.31
CA TYR A 115 -6.50 3.61 9.57
C TYR A 115 -6.24 2.41 8.64
N ILE A 116 -5.13 2.40 7.91
CA ILE A 116 -4.79 1.26 7.04
C ILE A 116 -4.53 0.00 7.88
N ALA A 117 -3.85 0.16 9.02
CA ALA A 117 -3.61 -0.91 9.98
C ALA A 117 -4.92 -1.47 10.58
N ALA A 118 -5.88 -0.60 10.91
CA ALA A 118 -7.21 -1.03 11.37
C ALA A 118 -7.96 -1.80 10.27
N SER A 119 -7.86 -1.35 9.02
CA SER A 119 -8.43 -2.07 7.88
C SER A 119 -7.83 -3.46 7.71
N ALA A 120 -6.51 -3.59 7.86
CA ALA A 120 -5.81 -4.87 7.80
C ALA A 120 -6.30 -5.85 8.87
N MET A 121 -6.36 -5.37 10.12
CA MET A 121 -6.81 -6.17 11.27
C MET A 121 -8.28 -6.59 11.14
N LEU A 122 -9.14 -5.73 10.59
CA LEU A 122 -10.56 -6.05 10.38
C LEU A 122 -10.77 -7.04 9.23
N SER A 123 -9.91 -7.02 8.21
CA SER A 123 -10.07 -7.82 6.99
C SER A 123 -9.46 -9.22 7.11
N ASN A 124 -8.58 -9.45 8.08
CA ASN A 124 -7.93 -10.74 8.28
C ASN A 124 -8.69 -11.54 9.35
N GLU A 125 -9.10 -12.77 9.01
CA GLU A 125 -9.60 -13.72 9.99
C GLU A 125 -8.42 -14.24 10.84
N SER A 126 -8.04 -13.46 11.84
CA SER A 126 -7.01 -13.87 12.80
C SER A 126 -7.58 -14.91 13.75
N SER A 127 -6.79 -15.94 14.05
CA SER A 127 -7.08 -16.84 15.17
C SER A 127 -6.93 -16.15 16.55
N ARG A 128 -6.35 -14.95 16.56
CA ARG A 128 -6.12 -14.15 17.77
C ARG A 128 -7.22 -13.12 17.96
N SER A 129 -7.47 -12.79 19.23
CA SER A 129 -8.35 -11.67 19.56
C SER A 129 -7.76 -10.33 19.09
N HIS A 130 -8.60 -9.34 18.77
CA HIS A 130 -8.12 -7.98 18.44
C HIS A 130 -7.18 -7.40 19.50
N LYS A 131 -7.46 -7.65 20.78
CA LYS A 131 -6.60 -7.20 21.89
C LYS A 131 -5.19 -7.80 21.82
N GLU A 132 -5.09 -9.10 21.53
CA GLU A 132 -3.80 -9.77 21.38
C GLU A 132 -3.07 -9.27 20.13
N MET A 133 -3.79 -9.10 19.02
CA MET A 133 -3.26 -8.53 17.78
C MET A 133 -2.69 -7.12 18.00
N VAL A 134 -3.41 -6.24 18.69
CA VAL A 134 -2.91 -4.89 19.04
C VAL A 134 -1.62 -5.00 19.87
N ARG A 135 -1.60 -5.83 20.92
CA ARG A 135 -0.42 -6.00 21.78
C ARG A 135 0.80 -6.47 20.97
N ARG A 136 0.61 -7.50 20.14
CA ARG A 136 1.68 -8.09 19.31
C ARG A 136 2.15 -7.13 18.22
N SER A 137 1.24 -6.36 17.60
CA SER A 137 1.59 -5.32 16.63
C SER A 137 2.48 -4.25 17.24
N VAL A 138 2.17 -3.82 18.47
CA VAL A 138 2.99 -2.86 19.22
C VAL A 138 4.36 -3.45 19.54
N GLU A 139 4.42 -4.70 20.00
CA GLU A 139 5.67 -5.41 20.28
C GLU A 139 6.59 -5.48 19.05
N ILE A 140 6.03 -5.89 17.90
CA ILE A 140 6.74 -5.95 16.62
C ILE A 140 7.22 -4.57 16.19
N TYR A 141 6.37 -3.54 16.29
CA TYR A 141 6.72 -2.18 15.93
C TYR A 141 7.88 -1.62 16.80
N GLN A 142 7.91 -1.96 18.09
CA GLN A 142 9.04 -1.61 18.96
C GLN A 142 10.31 -2.39 18.59
N GLY A 143 10.17 -3.67 18.19
CA GLY A 143 11.26 -4.46 17.62
C GLY A 143 11.89 -3.78 16.39
N MET A 144 11.05 -3.34 15.45
CA MET A 144 11.49 -2.60 14.25
C MET A 144 12.26 -1.32 14.64
N LYS A 145 11.72 -0.53 15.58
CA LYS A 145 12.39 0.69 16.08
C LYS A 145 13.72 0.40 16.76
N LYS A 146 13.83 -0.70 17.50
CA LYS A 146 15.08 -1.08 18.19
C LYS A 146 16.18 -1.41 17.19
N LYS A 147 15.86 -2.07 16.07
CA LYS A 147 16.82 -2.38 15.00
C LYS A 147 17.12 -1.18 14.10
N HIS A 148 16.11 -0.40 13.74
CA HIS A 148 16.22 0.71 12.80
C HIS A 148 15.50 1.97 13.30
N LEU A 149 16.05 2.60 14.33
CA LEU A 149 15.44 3.75 15.02
C LEU A 149 15.10 4.91 14.09
N PHE A 150 15.99 5.26 13.17
CA PHE A 150 15.83 6.40 12.26
C PHE A 150 15.03 6.09 11.00
N LEU A 151 14.84 4.82 10.68
CA LEU A 151 14.09 4.40 9.49
C LEU A 151 12.64 4.07 9.82
N THR A 152 12.38 3.54 11.01
CA THR A 152 11.03 3.10 11.39
C THR A 152 10.14 4.30 11.72
N SER A 153 9.02 4.42 11.00
CA SER A 153 8.12 5.56 11.05
C SER A 153 6.67 5.13 11.28
N SER A 154 5.70 6.06 11.24
CA SER A 154 4.29 5.69 11.24
C SER A 154 3.88 4.91 9.98
N GLY A 155 4.65 5.01 8.90
CA GLY A 155 4.44 4.26 7.65
C GLY A 155 4.55 2.74 7.80
N ASP A 156 5.25 2.28 8.84
CA ASP A 156 5.49 0.86 9.10
C ASP A 156 4.40 0.22 9.99
N VAL A 157 3.45 1.01 10.51
CA VAL A 157 2.37 0.50 11.39
C VAL A 157 1.51 -0.57 10.71
N PRO A 158 1.07 -0.43 9.43
CA PRO A 158 0.33 -1.48 8.75
C PRO A 158 1.13 -2.78 8.63
N LEU A 159 2.43 -2.69 8.36
CA LEU A 159 3.30 -3.86 8.26
C LEU A 159 3.48 -4.54 9.61
N ALA A 160 3.58 -3.78 10.70
CA ALA A 160 3.63 -4.35 12.04
C ALA A 160 2.36 -5.15 12.39
N VAL A 161 1.18 -4.69 11.93
CA VAL A 161 -0.08 -5.44 12.07
C VAL A 161 -0.07 -6.71 11.22
N LEU A 162 0.35 -6.63 9.97
CA LEU A 162 0.43 -7.82 9.10
C LEU A 162 1.42 -8.86 9.64
N LEU A 163 2.58 -8.43 10.12
CA LEU A 163 3.58 -9.30 10.75
C LEU A 163 3.10 -9.87 12.10
N ALA A 164 2.16 -9.21 12.78
CA ALA A 164 1.57 -9.75 14.01
C ALA A 164 0.69 -10.98 13.75
N GLU A 165 0.22 -11.20 12.52
CA GLU A 165 -0.54 -12.40 12.17
C GLU A 165 0.33 -13.66 12.17
N THR A 166 1.63 -13.52 11.91
CA THR A 166 2.54 -14.66 11.84
C THR A 166 2.72 -15.31 13.22
N SER A 167 3.21 -16.54 13.27
CA SER A 167 3.40 -17.29 14.53
C SER A 167 4.75 -17.06 15.20
N GLU A 168 5.74 -16.48 14.51
CA GLU A 168 7.11 -16.37 14.99
C GLU A 168 7.24 -15.45 16.21
N PHE A 169 8.28 -15.65 17.00
CA PHE A 169 8.60 -14.71 18.06
C PHE A 169 9.16 -13.42 17.46
N THR A 170 8.95 -12.30 18.15
CA THR A 170 9.36 -10.98 17.65
C THR A 170 10.87 -10.91 17.37
N ASP A 171 11.71 -11.51 18.21
CA ASP A 171 13.16 -11.50 17.99
C ASP A 171 13.56 -12.28 16.73
N ASP A 172 12.99 -13.47 16.50
CA ASP A 172 13.26 -14.27 15.29
C ASP A 172 12.84 -13.52 14.03
N LEU A 173 11.67 -12.89 14.07
CA LEU A 173 11.17 -12.07 12.96
C LEU A 173 12.08 -10.87 12.69
N MET A 174 12.59 -10.20 13.73
CA MET A 174 13.53 -9.09 13.58
C MET A 174 14.89 -9.56 13.00
N HIS A 175 15.32 -10.79 13.33
CA HIS A 175 16.52 -11.38 12.74
C HIS A 175 16.33 -11.67 11.26
N GLU A 176 15.18 -12.22 10.86
CA GLU A 176 14.82 -12.48 9.48
C GLU A 176 14.73 -11.19 8.65
N ILE A 177 14.05 -10.16 9.17
CA ILE A 177 13.96 -8.84 8.53
C ILE A 177 15.35 -8.22 8.33
N GLU A 178 16.23 -8.28 9.33
CA GLU A 178 17.60 -7.76 9.21
C GLU A 178 18.40 -8.56 8.17
N HIS A 179 18.17 -9.87 8.07
CA HIS A 179 18.80 -10.70 7.06
C HIS A 179 18.37 -10.28 5.65
N PHE A 180 17.08 -10.05 5.39
CA PHE A 180 16.62 -9.48 4.12
C PHE A 180 17.26 -8.11 3.85
N TYR A 181 17.24 -7.21 4.83
CA TYR A 181 17.74 -5.84 4.69
C TYR A 181 19.23 -5.80 4.34
N THR A 182 20.04 -6.59 5.05
CA THR A 182 21.49 -6.64 4.85
C THR A 182 21.88 -7.34 3.56
N THR A 183 21.27 -8.47 3.23
CA THR A 183 21.60 -9.24 2.03
C THR A 183 21.18 -8.49 0.77
N LEU A 184 19.98 -7.89 0.73
CA LEU A 184 19.56 -7.09 -0.43
C LEU A 184 20.40 -5.82 -0.60
N ALA A 185 20.87 -5.22 0.50
CA ALA A 185 21.82 -4.13 0.42
C ALA A 185 23.16 -4.53 -0.22
N GLN A 186 23.64 -5.76 0.05
CA GLN A 186 24.83 -6.31 -0.60
C GLN A 186 24.62 -6.55 -2.11
N HIS A 187 23.38 -6.83 -2.53
CA HIS A 187 22.98 -6.93 -3.94
C HIS A 187 22.66 -5.58 -4.59
N GLY A 188 23.11 -4.47 -4.00
CA GLY A 188 23.07 -3.15 -4.61
C GLY A 188 21.77 -2.36 -4.40
N LEU A 189 20.84 -2.85 -3.57
CA LEU A 189 19.71 -2.02 -3.13
C LEU A 189 20.18 -1.00 -2.09
N LYS A 190 20.04 0.28 -2.39
CA LYS A 190 20.43 1.35 -1.47
C LYS A 190 19.70 1.24 -0.12
N LYS A 191 20.47 1.21 0.98
CA LYS A 191 19.96 1.26 2.37
C LYS A 191 19.06 2.48 2.61
N GLY A 192 17.98 2.29 3.36
CA GLY A 192 17.00 3.32 3.69
C GLY A 192 15.64 2.73 4.07
N ASN A 193 14.66 3.60 4.34
CA ASN A 193 13.32 3.18 4.76
C ASN A 193 12.62 2.31 3.71
N ASP A 194 12.74 2.60 2.42
CA ASP A 194 12.10 1.76 1.39
C ASP A 194 12.69 0.33 1.34
N LEU A 195 13.98 0.16 1.65
CA LEU A 195 14.60 -1.17 1.72
C LEU A 195 14.12 -1.92 2.97
N GLN A 196 14.01 -1.22 4.09
CA GLN A 196 13.40 -1.78 5.30
C GLN A 196 11.95 -2.22 5.04
N PHE A 197 11.17 -1.38 4.36
CA PHE A 197 9.79 -1.68 3.99
C PHE A 197 9.69 -2.92 3.11
N LEU A 198 10.58 -3.06 2.11
CA LEU A 198 10.69 -4.28 1.32
C LEU A 198 10.99 -5.49 2.22
N SER A 199 11.97 -5.40 3.13
CA SER A 199 12.33 -6.49 4.03
C SER A 199 11.16 -6.93 4.93
N HIS A 200 10.35 -5.98 5.40
CA HIS A 200 9.13 -6.29 6.13
C HIS A 200 8.10 -7.03 5.26
N ILE A 201 7.93 -6.66 3.99
CA ILE A 201 7.02 -7.37 3.07
C ILE A 201 7.44 -8.82 2.90
N LEU A 202 8.73 -9.07 2.65
CA LEU A 202 9.23 -10.43 2.43
C LEU A 202 9.06 -11.31 3.66
N ALA A 203 9.22 -10.74 4.85
CA ALA A 203 9.03 -11.44 6.11
C ALA A 203 7.56 -11.75 6.45
N ILE A 204 6.57 -11.31 5.65
CA ILE A 204 5.16 -11.68 5.86
C ILE A 204 4.87 -13.08 5.31
N ASP A 205 5.48 -13.46 4.18
CA ASP A 205 5.23 -14.77 3.56
C ASP A 205 6.13 -15.84 4.19
N LYS A 206 5.51 -16.78 4.91
CA LYS A 206 6.19 -17.89 5.58
C LYS A 206 6.23 -19.18 4.78
N ASN A 207 5.64 -19.19 3.59
CA ASN A 207 5.63 -20.37 2.73
C ASN A 207 6.88 -20.48 1.85
N LEU A 208 7.59 -19.36 1.64
CA LEU A 208 8.76 -19.29 0.77
C LEU A 208 10.05 -19.18 1.58
N HIS A 209 11.11 -19.82 1.08
CA HIS A 209 12.42 -19.72 1.68
C HIS A 209 13.02 -18.33 1.46
N THR A 210 13.71 -17.81 2.48
CA THR A 210 14.34 -16.48 2.48
C THR A 210 15.23 -16.26 1.25
N ASP A 211 16.12 -17.21 0.94
CA ASP A 211 17.03 -17.10 -0.21
C ASP A 211 16.27 -16.98 -1.53
N THR A 212 15.17 -17.72 -1.70
CA THR A 212 14.33 -17.65 -2.90
C THR A 212 13.70 -16.26 -3.07
N LEU A 213 13.23 -15.66 -1.97
CA LEU A 213 12.67 -14.30 -2.00
C LEU A 213 13.74 -13.25 -2.34
N ILE A 214 14.95 -13.40 -1.80
CA ILE A 214 16.10 -12.53 -2.10
C ILE A 214 16.47 -12.63 -3.59
N GLU A 215 16.65 -13.85 -4.10
CA GLU A 215 16.97 -14.11 -5.52
C GLU A 215 15.92 -13.50 -6.46
N ARG A 216 14.64 -13.64 -6.12
CA ARG A 216 13.54 -13.05 -6.90
C ARG A 216 13.55 -11.52 -6.89
N CYS A 217 13.87 -10.88 -5.75
CA CYS A 217 14.03 -9.42 -5.73
C CYS A 217 15.19 -8.95 -6.62
N VAL A 218 16.30 -9.70 -6.62
CA VAL A 218 17.46 -9.41 -7.48
C VAL A 218 17.10 -9.60 -8.95
N SER A 219 16.45 -10.71 -9.33
CA SER A 219 16.04 -10.98 -10.71
C SER A 219 15.09 -9.91 -11.24
N VAL A 220 14.12 -9.47 -10.43
CA VAL A 220 13.21 -8.37 -10.78
C VAL A 220 13.99 -7.09 -11.04
N LYS A 221 14.92 -6.72 -10.16
CA LYS A 221 15.74 -5.51 -10.35
C LYS A 221 16.55 -5.57 -11.65
N GLU A 222 17.21 -6.68 -11.92
CA GLU A 222 18.02 -6.89 -13.13
C GLU A 222 17.16 -6.88 -14.41
N ALA A 223 15.98 -7.48 -14.38
CA ALA A 223 15.04 -7.44 -15.49
C ALA A 223 14.50 -6.01 -15.75
N CYS A 224 14.24 -5.24 -14.69
CA CYS A 224 13.86 -3.82 -14.83
C CYS A 224 14.98 -3.02 -15.51
N GLU A 225 16.22 -3.20 -15.07
CA GLU A 225 17.38 -2.51 -15.64
C GLU A 225 17.61 -2.89 -17.10
N SER A 226 17.45 -4.18 -17.44
CA SER A 226 17.57 -4.71 -18.80
C SER A 226 16.51 -4.16 -19.76
N THR A 227 15.32 -3.83 -19.27
CA THR A 227 14.25 -3.18 -20.05
C THR A 227 14.36 -1.64 -20.06
N GLY A 228 15.41 -1.07 -19.44
CA GLY A 228 15.60 0.38 -19.32
C GLY A 228 14.67 1.05 -18.30
N MET A 229 13.95 0.28 -17.50
CA MET A 229 13.13 0.79 -16.40
C MET A 229 14.01 1.09 -15.18
N LYS A 230 14.21 2.37 -14.90
CA LYS A 230 15.03 2.80 -13.75
C LYS A 230 14.34 2.49 -12.43
N VAL A 231 14.92 1.55 -11.66
CA VAL A 231 14.51 1.25 -10.30
C VAL A 231 15.06 2.31 -9.33
N LYS A 232 14.17 2.87 -8.51
CA LYS A 232 14.50 3.77 -7.39
C LYS A 232 14.09 3.13 -6.06
N ALA A 233 14.60 3.67 -4.95
CA ALA A 233 14.27 3.18 -3.61
C ALA A 233 12.75 3.08 -3.38
N MET A 234 11.98 4.09 -3.76
CA MET A 234 10.50 4.08 -3.68
C MET A 234 9.79 2.94 -4.43
N HIS A 235 10.49 2.24 -5.34
CA HIS A 235 9.97 1.08 -6.06
C HIS A 235 10.25 -0.24 -5.33
N TYR A 236 11.08 -0.25 -4.29
CA TYR A 236 11.43 -1.47 -3.56
C TYR A 236 10.21 -2.20 -2.97
N PRO A 237 9.19 -1.53 -2.40
CA PRO A 237 8.03 -2.26 -1.90
C PRO A 237 7.26 -3.03 -2.99
N VAL A 238 7.14 -2.47 -4.21
CA VAL A 238 6.51 -3.19 -5.32
C VAL A 238 7.38 -4.31 -5.89
N ILE A 239 8.71 -4.21 -5.77
CA ILE A 239 9.63 -5.33 -6.05
C ILE A 239 9.42 -6.46 -5.02
N GLY A 240 9.28 -6.12 -3.74
CA GLY A 240 8.97 -7.08 -2.69
C GLY A 240 7.65 -7.82 -2.95
N LEU A 241 6.61 -7.09 -3.37
CA LEU A 241 5.33 -7.69 -3.76
C LEU A 241 5.45 -8.63 -4.97
N LEU A 242 6.24 -8.26 -5.99
CA LEU A 242 6.49 -9.14 -7.14
C LEU A 242 7.19 -10.43 -6.72
N ALA A 243 8.16 -10.36 -5.80
CA ALA A 243 8.93 -11.52 -5.36
C ALA A 243 8.09 -12.63 -4.69
N LEU A 244 6.88 -12.31 -4.22
CA LEU A 244 5.94 -13.29 -3.68
C LEU A 244 5.41 -14.26 -4.75
N PHE A 245 5.48 -13.88 -6.03
CA PHE A 245 5.03 -14.71 -7.15
C PHE A 245 6.18 -15.52 -7.74
N GLU A 246 5.85 -16.65 -8.38
CA GLU A 246 6.82 -17.40 -9.16
C GLU A 246 7.24 -16.65 -10.43
N LYS A 247 8.53 -16.72 -10.75
CA LYS A 247 9.16 -16.14 -11.95
C LYS A 247 8.75 -14.67 -12.20
N PRO A 248 8.88 -13.79 -11.21
CA PRO A 248 8.37 -12.41 -11.31
C PRO A 248 9.05 -11.58 -12.41
N GLU A 249 10.28 -11.93 -12.79
CA GLU A 249 11.01 -11.31 -13.90
C GLU A 249 10.27 -11.41 -15.25
N THR A 250 9.41 -12.42 -15.41
CA THR A 250 8.64 -12.62 -16.66
C THR A 250 7.56 -11.55 -16.88
N GLU A 251 7.17 -10.83 -15.82
CA GLU A 251 6.14 -9.80 -15.88
C GLU A 251 6.69 -8.43 -16.27
N ILE A 252 8.01 -8.26 -16.27
CA ILE A 252 8.65 -6.93 -16.40
C ILE A 252 8.40 -6.31 -17.77
N GLU A 253 8.31 -7.10 -18.84
CA GLU A 253 7.97 -6.58 -20.16
C GLU A 253 6.56 -5.99 -20.21
N ILE A 254 5.59 -6.67 -19.58
CA ILE A 254 4.20 -6.20 -19.49
C ILE A 254 4.15 -4.92 -18.65
N ILE A 255 4.82 -4.92 -17.49
CA ILE A 255 4.91 -3.76 -16.60
C ILE A 255 5.53 -2.57 -17.35
N HIS A 256 6.63 -2.79 -18.09
CA HIS A 256 7.30 -1.75 -18.85
C HIS A 256 6.38 -1.12 -19.91
N GLU A 257 5.60 -1.93 -20.62
CA GLU A 257 4.66 -1.43 -21.62
C GLU A 257 3.51 -0.63 -20.97
N VAL A 258 2.99 -1.05 -19.81
CA VAL A 258 2.01 -0.24 -19.03
C VAL A 258 2.63 1.09 -18.61
N VAL A 259 3.87 1.09 -18.10
CA VAL A 259 4.59 2.33 -17.72
C VAL A 259 4.74 3.26 -18.92
N LYS A 260 5.07 2.73 -20.09
CA LYS A 260 5.19 3.50 -21.33
C LYS A 260 3.86 4.15 -21.73
N GLN A 261 2.75 3.41 -21.69
CA GLN A 261 1.42 3.95 -21.95
C GLN A 261 1.05 5.08 -20.98
N LEU A 262 1.23 4.86 -19.67
CA LEU A 262 0.95 5.86 -18.65
C LEU A 262 1.83 7.11 -18.81
N ASN A 263 3.12 6.93 -19.15
CA ASN A 263 4.04 8.04 -19.39
C ASN A 263 3.74 8.82 -20.68
N ALA A 264 3.04 8.21 -21.65
CA ALA A 264 2.57 8.88 -22.85
C ALA A 264 1.25 9.65 -22.63
N ASP A 265 0.44 9.25 -21.65
CA ASP A 265 -0.81 9.94 -21.32
C ASP A 265 -0.53 11.32 -20.69
N LYS A 266 -1.16 12.37 -21.24
CA LYS A 266 -1.05 13.75 -20.75
C LYS A 266 -1.48 13.90 -19.28
N LEU A 267 -2.34 13.04 -18.77
CA LEU A 267 -2.80 13.04 -17.37
C LEU A 267 -1.71 12.55 -16.40
N PHE A 268 -0.84 11.63 -16.84
CA PHE A 268 0.08 10.91 -15.95
C PHE A 268 1.56 11.06 -16.31
N LYS A 269 1.91 11.68 -17.45
CA LYS A 269 3.30 11.82 -17.95
C LYS A 269 4.31 12.42 -16.98
N TRP A 270 3.85 13.21 -16.01
CA TRP A 270 4.69 13.86 -15.00
C TRP A 270 4.85 13.04 -13.71
N GLN A 271 4.17 11.90 -13.60
CA GLN A 271 4.17 11.04 -12.42
C GLN A 271 4.92 9.73 -12.68
N LYS A 272 6.07 9.81 -13.37
CA LYS A 272 6.81 8.63 -13.88
C LYS A 272 7.08 7.58 -12.80
N ASP A 273 7.45 8.00 -11.60
CA ASP A 273 7.73 7.08 -10.51
C ASP A 273 6.47 6.42 -9.94
N ILE A 274 5.36 7.15 -9.87
CA ILE A 274 4.04 6.62 -9.49
C ILE A 274 3.54 5.63 -10.54
N ASN A 275 3.76 5.94 -11.81
CA ASN A 275 3.33 5.10 -12.92
C ASN A 275 4.00 3.72 -12.89
N VAL A 276 5.26 3.62 -12.45
CA VAL A 276 5.94 2.33 -12.20
C VAL A 276 5.21 1.54 -11.13
N MET A 277 4.95 2.15 -9.96
CA MET A 277 4.24 1.47 -8.87
C MET A 277 2.84 1.02 -9.29
N LEU A 278 2.11 1.89 -9.99
CA LEU A 278 0.79 1.58 -10.52
C LEU A 278 0.82 0.42 -11.51
N ALA A 279 1.75 0.44 -12.47
CA ALA A 279 1.89 -0.63 -13.45
C ALA A 279 2.10 -1.98 -12.77
N VAL A 280 3.01 -2.04 -11.79
CA VAL A 280 3.24 -3.26 -11.01
C VAL A 280 1.96 -3.69 -10.28
N ASN A 281 1.28 -2.76 -9.60
CA ASN A 281 0.05 -3.08 -8.87
C ASN A 281 -1.06 -3.60 -9.78
N LEU A 282 -1.23 -3.06 -10.99
CA LEU A 282 -2.23 -3.53 -11.94
C LEU A 282 -1.90 -4.96 -12.41
N VAL A 283 -0.63 -5.25 -12.72
CA VAL A 283 -0.19 -6.58 -13.14
C VAL A 283 -0.33 -7.61 -12.01
N ILE A 284 0.15 -7.28 -10.81
CA ILE A 284 -0.02 -8.14 -9.62
C ILE A 284 -1.49 -8.44 -9.37
N SER A 285 -2.36 -7.42 -9.46
CA SER A 285 -3.79 -7.60 -9.21
C SER A 285 -4.49 -8.54 -10.19
N GLU A 286 -3.95 -8.67 -11.41
CA GLU A 286 -4.47 -9.61 -12.40
C GLU A 286 -3.98 -11.03 -12.10
N LYS A 287 -2.70 -11.20 -11.75
CA LYS A 287 -2.16 -12.50 -11.33
C LYS A 287 -2.90 -13.08 -10.12
N LEU A 288 -3.32 -12.22 -9.20
CA LEU A 288 -4.12 -12.62 -8.04
C LEU A 288 -5.51 -13.15 -8.39
N LYS A 289 -6.08 -12.80 -9.55
CA LYS A 289 -7.37 -13.34 -10.01
C LYS A 289 -7.22 -14.73 -10.63
N ASP A 290 -6.13 -14.96 -11.34
CA ASP A 290 -5.87 -16.24 -12.03
C ASP A 290 -5.44 -17.35 -11.06
N SER A 291 -4.82 -16.99 -9.93
CA SER A 291 -4.45 -17.93 -8.90
C SER A 291 -5.68 -18.43 -8.14
N ARG A 292 -6.28 -19.52 -8.60
CA ARG A 292 -7.30 -20.31 -7.87
C ARG A 292 -6.82 -20.86 -6.50
N LEU A 293 -5.59 -20.53 -6.10
CA LEU A 293 -4.87 -21.00 -4.91
C LEU A 293 -4.53 -19.89 -3.92
N VAL A 294 -4.90 -18.63 -4.19
CA VAL A 294 -4.67 -17.56 -3.21
C VAL A 294 -5.74 -17.65 -2.13
N GLU A 295 -5.35 -18.16 -0.96
CA GLU A 295 -6.08 -17.96 0.28
C GLU A 295 -6.43 -16.47 0.41
N THR A 296 -7.68 -16.17 0.71
CA THR A 296 -8.22 -14.79 0.79
C THR A 296 -7.33 -13.86 1.62
N GLY A 297 -6.59 -14.39 2.61
CA GLY A 297 -5.63 -13.64 3.43
C GLY A 297 -4.46 -13.01 2.66
N ILE A 298 -3.91 -13.67 1.63
CA ILE A 298 -2.78 -13.11 0.84
C ILE A 298 -3.25 -11.93 0.00
N TYR A 299 -4.46 -12.00 -0.59
CA TYR A 299 -5.04 -10.90 -1.35
C TYR A 299 -5.18 -9.63 -0.48
N THR A 300 -5.77 -9.78 0.70
CA THR A 300 -5.97 -8.70 1.68
C THR A 300 -4.66 -8.11 2.17
N THR A 301 -3.66 -8.97 2.39
CA THR A 301 -2.30 -8.57 2.79
C THR A 301 -1.66 -7.69 1.70
N ILE A 302 -1.68 -8.13 0.44
CA ILE A 302 -1.12 -7.37 -0.68
C ILE A 302 -1.87 -6.05 -0.86
N GLU A 303 -3.21 -6.05 -0.78
CA GLU A 303 -4.01 -4.82 -0.88
C GLU A 303 -3.64 -3.81 0.21
N THR A 304 -3.41 -4.28 1.44
CA THR A 304 -2.99 -3.46 2.57
C THR A 304 -1.59 -2.88 2.36
N ILE A 305 -0.64 -3.68 1.85
CA ILE A 305 0.71 -3.21 1.52
C ILE A 305 0.66 -2.10 0.46
N ILE A 306 -0.12 -2.29 -0.60
CA ILE A 306 -0.32 -1.29 -1.66
C ILE A 306 -0.87 0.02 -1.06
N GLN A 307 -1.87 -0.05 -0.19
CA GLN A 307 -2.45 1.13 0.46
C GLN A 307 -1.45 1.84 1.38
N ALA A 308 -0.67 1.10 2.18
CA ALA A 308 0.36 1.65 3.05
C ALA A 308 1.43 2.40 2.23
N GLN A 309 1.88 1.80 1.13
CA GLN A 309 2.86 2.42 0.22
C GLN A 309 2.31 3.71 -0.41
N GLN A 310 1.05 3.72 -0.86
CA GLN A 310 0.41 4.91 -1.41
C GLN A 310 0.25 6.03 -0.37
N ALA A 311 -0.10 5.69 0.87
CA ALA A 311 -0.18 6.66 1.95
C ALA A 311 1.18 7.27 2.30
N ALA A 312 2.26 6.48 2.29
CA ALA A 312 3.62 6.97 2.48
C ALA A 312 4.04 7.98 1.41
N MET A 313 3.71 7.69 0.15
CA MET A 313 3.93 8.63 -0.95
C MET A 313 3.21 9.97 -0.74
N LEU A 314 1.95 9.95 -0.29
CA LEU A 314 1.19 11.18 -0.03
C LEU A 314 1.73 11.97 1.18
N ALA A 315 2.23 11.28 2.21
CA ALA A 315 2.75 11.91 3.43
C ALA A 315 4.04 12.71 3.22
N VAL A 316 4.97 12.23 2.37
CA VAL A 316 6.25 12.90 2.05
C VAL A 316 6.05 14.27 1.39
N ILE A 317 4.90 14.52 0.75
CA ILE A 317 4.62 15.78 0.05
C ILE A 317 3.96 16.81 0.97
N ALA A 318 3.20 16.36 1.98
CA ALA A 318 2.62 17.25 2.97
C ALA A 318 3.71 17.99 3.79
N SER A 319 4.86 17.34 4.04
CA SER A 319 5.99 17.95 4.74
C SER A 319 6.72 19.01 3.91
N THR A 320 6.82 18.86 2.58
CA THR A 320 7.43 19.88 1.71
C THR A 320 6.51 21.09 1.47
N SER A 321 5.19 20.86 1.49
CA SER A 321 4.18 21.92 1.35
C SER A 321 4.08 22.82 2.59
N ALA A 322 4.31 22.27 3.80
CA ALA A 322 4.29 23.02 5.05
C ALA A 322 5.47 24.02 5.19
N VAL A 323 6.63 23.70 4.60
CA VAL A 323 7.81 24.59 4.61
C VAL A 323 7.60 25.83 3.73
N ALA A 324 6.78 25.74 2.67
CA ALA A 324 6.46 26.87 1.79
C ALA A 324 5.55 27.91 2.45
N THR A 325 4.81 27.55 3.51
CA THR A 325 3.90 28.46 4.23
C THR A 325 4.52 29.15 5.45
N THR A 326 5.77 28.83 5.83
CA THR A 326 6.45 29.44 6.99
C THR A 326 7.45 30.54 6.62
N THR A 327 7.54 30.93 5.34
CA THR A 327 8.45 31.99 4.88
C THR A 327 7.65 33.18 4.36
N THR A 328 6.90 33.84 5.24
CA THR A 328 6.39 35.21 5.04
C THR A 328 5.94 35.78 6.37
N ILE A 329 6.89 36.34 7.13
CA ILE A 329 6.65 37.43 8.08
C ILE A 329 7.71 38.48 7.81
#